data_AF-A0A7I8D6I3-F1
#
_entry.id   AF-A0A7I8D6I3-F1
#
_cell.length_a   1.000
_cell.length_b   1.000
_cell.length_c   1.000
_cell.angle_alpha   90.00
_cell.angle_beta   90.00
_cell.angle_gamma   90.00
#
_symmetry.space_group_name_H-M   'P 1'
#
loop_
_entity.id
_entity.type
_entity.pdbx_description
1 polymer ?
#
loop_
_entity_poly.entity_id
_entity_poly.type
_entity_poly.pdbx_seq_one_letter_code
_entity_poly.pdbx_strand_id
1 'polypeptide(L)'
;MINNQGITSDQMMEWLRKSNGNVYVSCMGEDGYPNISVRHVEMNGENALLYTDNANSRTVQLMMQSPKVIVNLLSDTDPYHGCKMKGEAKFEQTGESSLQYTPVRVTIILKEMFPY
;
A
#
# COMPACT_ATOMS: atom_id res chain seq x y z
N MET A 1 -11.68 12.10 -8.35
CA MET A 1 -11.91 10.96 -9.28
C MET A 1 -10.56 10.32 -9.55
N ILE A 2 -10.43 9.02 -9.29
CA ILE A 2 -9.20 8.26 -9.60
C ILE A 2 -9.15 8.06 -11.10
N ASN A 3 -7.98 8.28 -11.70
CA ASN A 3 -7.78 7.88 -13.09
C ASN A 3 -7.61 6.36 -13.12
N ASN A 4 -8.71 5.68 -13.41
CA ASN A 4 -8.80 4.25 -13.36
C ASN A 4 -8.88 3.74 -14.80
N GLN A 5 -7.79 3.18 -15.32
CA GLN A 5 -7.69 2.73 -16.71
C GLN A 5 -8.47 1.42 -16.94
N GLY A 6 -9.74 1.40 -16.55
CA GLY A 6 -10.67 0.28 -16.74
C GLY A 6 -10.67 -0.80 -15.65
N ILE A 7 -9.92 -0.63 -14.54
CA ILE A 7 -9.94 -1.60 -13.44
C ILE A 7 -11.15 -1.33 -12.55
N THR A 8 -12.04 -2.28 -12.34
CA THR A 8 -13.16 -2.06 -11.39
C THR A 8 -12.74 -2.34 -9.94
N SER A 9 -13.47 -1.80 -8.97
CA SER A 9 -13.25 -2.14 -7.56
C SER A 9 -13.41 -3.65 -7.31
N ASP A 10 -14.33 -4.31 -8.03
CA ASP A 10 -14.54 -5.75 -7.95
C ASP A 10 -13.33 -6.55 -8.46
N GLN A 11 -12.74 -6.14 -9.59
CA GLN A 11 -11.52 -6.75 -10.12
C GLN A 11 -10.35 -6.59 -9.16
N MET A 12 -10.21 -5.41 -8.55
CA MET A 12 -9.17 -5.17 -7.53
C MET A 12 -9.37 -6.05 -6.30
N MET A 13 -10.60 -6.19 -5.81
CA MET A 13 -10.92 -7.09 -4.70
C MET A 13 -10.66 -8.55 -5.04
N GLU A 14 -10.94 -8.98 -6.28
CA GLU A 14 -10.60 -10.32 -6.75
C GLU A 14 -9.08 -10.56 -6.72
N TRP A 15 -8.29 -9.64 -7.26
CA TRP A 15 -6.83 -9.76 -7.23
C TRP A 15 -6.27 -9.75 -5.82
N LEU A 16 -6.79 -8.90 -4.93
CA LEU A 16 -6.38 -8.85 -3.53
C LEU A 16 -6.69 -10.18 -2.81
N ARG A 17 -7.84 -10.80 -3.13
CA ARG A 17 -8.16 -12.14 -2.62
C ARG A 17 -7.20 -13.20 -3.16
N LYS A 18 -6.83 -13.12 -4.45
CA LYS A 18 -5.87 -14.05 -5.07
C LYS A 18 -4.44 -13.89 -4.54
N SER A 19 -4.07 -12.71 -4.04
CA SER A 19 -2.77 -12.46 -3.38
C SER A 19 -2.78 -12.69 -1.87
N ASN A 20 -3.86 -13.25 -1.32
CA ASN A 20 -4.07 -13.41 0.13
C ASN A 20 -3.90 -12.09 0.90
N GLY A 21 -4.40 -10.98 0.34
CA GLY A 21 -4.31 -9.65 0.92
C GLY A 21 -2.94 -9.00 0.84
N ASN A 22 -1.94 -9.65 0.21
CA ASN A 22 -0.59 -9.12 0.13
C ASN A 22 -0.40 -8.18 -1.05
N VAL A 23 0.31 -7.09 -0.81
CA VAL A 23 0.77 -6.13 -1.83
C VAL A 23 2.22 -5.73 -1.60
N TYR A 24 2.90 -5.33 -2.68
CA TYR A 24 4.24 -4.76 -2.60
C TYR A 24 4.15 -3.23 -2.55
N VAL A 25 4.50 -2.64 -1.42
CA VAL A 25 4.56 -1.20 -1.23
C VAL A 25 6.00 -0.73 -1.44
N SER A 26 6.18 0.15 -2.42
CA SER A 26 7.46 0.78 -2.75
C SER A 26 7.40 2.27 -2.40
N CYS A 27 8.37 2.76 -1.64
CA CYS A 27 8.55 4.17 -1.32
C CYS A 27 9.98 4.64 -1.64
N MET A 28 10.22 5.95 -1.61
CA MET A 28 11.55 6.52 -1.82
C MET A 28 12.50 6.06 -0.71
N GLY A 29 13.63 5.47 -1.06
CA GLY A 29 14.72 5.18 -0.12
C GLY A 29 15.76 6.30 -0.06
N GLU A 30 16.69 6.18 0.88
CA GLU A 30 17.69 7.22 1.21
C GLU A 30 18.71 7.45 0.09
N ASP A 31 19.04 6.41 -0.69
CA ASP A 31 20.12 6.44 -1.69
C ASP A 31 19.59 6.48 -3.14
N GLY A 32 18.33 6.90 -3.33
CA GLY A 32 17.66 6.91 -4.64
C GLY A 32 17.17 5.54 -5.13
N TYR A 33 17.46 4.47 -4.40
CA TYR A 33 16.85 3.15 -4.59
C TYR A 33 15.52 3.06 -3.84
N PRO A 34 14.49 2.40 -4.41
CA PRO A 34 13.22 2.24 -3.73
C PRO A 34 13.33 1.28 -2.54
N ASN A 35 12.71 1.63 -1.42
CA ASN A 35 12.46 0.69 -0.33
C ASN A 35 11.16 -0.06 -0.64
N ILE A 36 11.24 -1.39 -0.80
CA ILE A 36 10.11 -2.24 -1.15
C ILE A 36 9.80 -3.17 0.03
N SER A 37 8.54 -3.25 0.41
CA SER A 37 8.09 -4.14 1.48
C SER A 37 6.74 -4.77 1.14
N VAL A 38 6.55 -6.03 1.54
CA VAL A 38 5.26 -6.70 1.46
C VAL A 38 4.39 -6.27 2.64
N ARG A 39 3.13 -5.94 2.37
CA ARG A 39 2.14 -5.56 3.36
C ARG A 39 0.86 -6.34 3.14
N HIS A 40 0.29 -6.85 4.22
CA HIS A 40 -1.06 -7.38 4.24
C HIS A 40 -2.02 -6.21 4.44
N VAL A 41 -2.92 -5.99 3.49
CA VAL A 41 -3.78 -4.81 3.45
C VAL A 41 -5.26 -5.18 3.39
N GLU A 42 -6.07 -4.30 3.94
CA GLU A 42 -7.52 -4.25 3.75
C GLU A 42 -7.86 -3.09 2.81
N MET A 43 -8.95 -3.21 2.05
CA MET A 43 -9.44 -2.10 1.25
C MET A 43 -10.63 -1.45 1.97
N ASN A 44 -10.57 -0.16 2.28
CA ASN A 44 -11.81 0.56 2.58
C ASN A 44 -12.53 0.76 1.23
N GLY A 45 -13.85 0.63 1.17
CA GLY A 45 -14.62 0.72 -0.08
C GLY A 45 -14.47 2.03 -0.89
N GLU A 46 -13.56 2.94 -0.48
CA GLU A 46 -13.30 4.27 -1.02
C GLU A 46 -11.92 4.41 -1.66
N ASN A 47 -11.35 3.32 -2.19
CA ASN A 47 -10.06 3.29 -2.90
C ASN A 47 -8.86 3.65 -2.02
N ALA A 48 -8.87 3.22 -0.77
CA ALA A 48 -7.68 3.24 0.05
C ALA A 48 -7.31 1.82 0.50
N LEU A 49 -6.00 1.59 0.61
CA LEU A 49 -5.44 0.39 1.23
C LEU A 49 -5.03 0.73 2.65
N LEU A 50 -5.39 -0.11 3.60
CA LEU A 50 -5.17 0.07 5.02
C LEU A 50 -4.34 -1.08 5.58
N TYR A 51 -3.37 -0.75 6.40
CA TYR A 51 -2.65 -1.73 7.21
C TYR A 51 -2.11 -1.08 8.48
N THR A 52 -1.73 -1.90 9.45
CA THR A 52 -1.08 -1.45 10.68
C THR A 52 0.41 -1.76 10.62
N ASP A 53 1.23 -0.83 11.08
CA ASP A 53 2.69 -0.98 11.16
C ASP A 53 3.21 -0.26 12.43
N ASN A 54 4.50 -0.41 12.73
CA ASN A 54 5.16 0.36 13.79
C ASN A 54 5.62 1.71 13.22
N ALA A 55 5.38 2.81 13.93
CA ALA A 55 5.88 4.14 13.58
C ALA A 55 7.39 4.14 13.37
N ASN A 56 8.11 3.31 14.13
CA ASN A 56 9.57 3.20 14.07
C ASN A 56 10.07 2.27 12.93
N SER A 57 9.18 1.68 12.14
CA SER A 57 9.60 0.84 11.02
C SER A 57 10.24 1.71 9.93
N ARG A 58 11.28 1.17 9.27
CA ARG A 58 12.01 1.90 8.23
C ARG A 58 11.07 2.39 7.13
N THR A 59 10.17 1.54 6.65
CA THR A 59 9.19 1.90 5.62
C THR A 59 8.31 3.08 6.05
N VAL A 60 7.80 3.07 7.29
CA VAL A 60 6.96 4.16 7.80
C VAL A 60 7.75 5.47 7.90
N GLN A 61 8.95 5.43 8.46
CA GLN A 61 9.81 6.61 8.55
C GLN A 61 10.10 7.22 7.17
N LEU A 62 10.40 6.39 6.17
CA LEU A 62 10.62 6.84 4.78
C LEU A 62 9.36 7.45 4.18
N MET A 63 8.20 6.82 4.37
CA MET A 63 6.93 7.35 3.85
C MET A 63 6.46 8.62 4.58
N MET A 64 6.83 8.82 5.84
CA MET A 64 6.58 10.10 6.55
C MET A 64 7.38 11.25 5.95
N GLN A 65 8.60 10.98 5.44
CA GLN A 65 9.42 11.98 4.74
C GLN A 65 8.96 12.21 3.30
N SER A 66 8.56 11.14 2.60
CA SER A 66 8.05 11.18 1.23
C SER A 66 6.83 10.25 1.09
N PRO A 67 5.59 10.79 1.18
CA PRO A 67 4.38 9.97 1.27
C PRO A 67 3.97 9.31 -0.05
N LYS A 68 4.64 9.63 -1.16
CA LYS A 68 4.34 9.03 -2.47
C LYS A 68 4.78 7.57 -2.49
N VAL A 69 3.86 6.70 -2.87
CA VAL A 69 4.08 5.25 -2.94
C VAL A 69 3.65 4.68 -4.29
N ILE A 70 4.30 3.59 -4.68
CA ILE A 70 3.83 2.68 -5.71
C ILE A 70 3.40 1.40 -5.01
N VAL A 71 2.21 0.93 -5.31
CA VAL A 71 1.70 -0.36 -4.83
C VAL A 71 1.57 -1.30 -6.02
N ASN A 72 2.16 -2.48 -5.93
CA ASN A 72 1.98 -3.53 -6.92
C ASN A 72 1.15 -4.65 -6.28
N LEU A 73 0.01 -4.93 -6.91
CA LEU A 73 -0.85 -6.06 -6.60
C LEU A 73 -0.68 -7.07 -7.74
N LEU A 74 -0.18 -8.25 -7.43
CA LEU A 74 0.07 -9.32 -8.37
C LEU A 74 -0.75 -10.54 -7.95
N SER A 75 -1.29 -11.26 -8.91
CA SER A 75 -1.91 -12.56 -8.66
C SER A 75 -0.82 -13.62 -8.45
N ASP A 76 -0.81 -14.29 -7.30
CA ASP A 76 0.13 -15.38 -7.02
C ASP A 76 -0.14 -16.60 -7.90
N THR A 77 -1.37 -16.74 -8.41
CA THR A 77 -1.80 -17.87 -9.26
C THR A 77 -1.66 -17.59 -10.75
N ASP A 78 -1.67 -16.31 -11.15
CA ASP A 78 -1.68 -15.88 -12.55
C ASP A 78 -0.55 -14.85 -12.78
N PRO A 79 0.66 -15.28 -13.18
CA PRO A 79 1.73 -14.35 -13.47
C PRO A 79 1.28 -13.33 -14.53
N TYR A 80 1.77 -12.09 -14.41
CA TYR A 80 1.39 -10.94 -15.24
C TYR A 80 -0.05 -10.42 -15.07
N HIS A 81 -0.85 -10.98 -14.16
CA HIS A 81 -2.17 -10.44 -13.85
C HIS A 81 -2.14 -9.65 -12.56
N GLY A 82 -2.70 -8.44 -12.58
CA GLY A 82 -2.79 -7.56 -11.43
C GLY A 82 -2.78 -6.10 -11.84
N CYS A 83 -2.36 -5.23 -10.93
CA CYS A 83 -2.22 -3.83 -11.22
C CYS A 83 -1.09 -3.14 -10.45
N LYS A 84 -0.57 -2.09 -11.09
CA LYS A 84 0.26 -1.09 -10.46
C LYS A 84 -0.60 0.10 -10.08
N MET A 85 -0.40 0.61 -8.89
CA MET A 85 -1.14 1.76 -8.37
C MET A 85 -0.16 2.81 -7.86
N LYS A 86 -0.51 4.08 -8.04
CA LYS A 86 0.18 5.21 -7.40
C LYS A 86 -0.72 5.78 -6.33
N GLY A 87 -0.15 6.10 -5.17
CA GLY A 87 -0.91 6.66 -4.06
C GLY A 87 -0.07 7.54 -3.15
N GLU A 88 -0.73 8.03 -2.11
CA GLU A 88 -0.09 8.78 -1.02
C GLU A 88 -0.46 8.13 0.32
N ALA A 89 0.55 7.90 1.16
CA ALA A 89 0.38 7.38 2.51
C ALA A 89 -0.03 8.48 3.49
N LYS A 90 -0.97 8.16 4.36
CA LYS A 90 -1.34 8.92 5.57
C LYS A 90 -1.19 8.03 6.79
N PHE A 91 -0.92 8.66 7.93
CA PHE A 91 -0.62 7.97 9.19
C PHE A 91 -1.56 8.45 10.27
N GLU A 92 -2.11 7.50 11.02
CA GLU A 92 -2.93 7.75 12.22
C GLU A 92 -2.39 6.86 13.33
N GLN A 93 -2.07 7.42 14.49
CA GLN A 93 -1.72 6.61 15.66
C GLN A 93 -2.99 5.95 16.22
N THR A 94 -3.01 4.62 16.30
CA THR A 94 -4.23 3.85 16.64
C THR A 94 -4.17 3.16 17.99
N GLY A 95 -3.25 3.56 18.86
CA GLY A 95 -3.12 2.96 20.18
C GLY A 95 -2.05 3.64 21.02
N GLU A 96 -1.86 3.11 22.23
CA GLU A 96 -0.86 3.60 23.16
C GLU A 96 0.55 3.28 22.66
N SER A 97 1.43 4.28 22.74
CA SER A 97 2.85 4.11 22.44
C SER A 97 3.57 3.47 23.62
N SER A 98 4.46 2.53 23.32
CA SER A 98 5.50 2.06 24.24
C SER A 98 6.87 2.51 23.75
N LEU A 99 7.91 2.33 24.57
CA LEU A 99 9.29 2.65 24.19
C LEU A 99 9.78 1.91 22.94
N GLN A 100 9.20 0.74 22.62
CA GLN A 100 9.64 -0.11 21.51
C GLN A 100 8.65 -0.15 20.34
N TYR A 101 7.39 0.18 20.58
CA TYR A 101 6.32 0.01 19.62
C TYR A 101 5.30 1.14 19.71
N THR A 102 5.09 1.84 18.60
CA THR A 102 4.00 2.79 18.43
C THR A 102 3.17 2.34 17.23
N PRO A 103 1.95 1.81 17.44
CA PRO A 103 1.12 1.35 16.33
C PRO A 103 0.62 2.55 15.51
N VAL A 104 0.79 2.47 14.20
CA VAL A 104 0.21 3.40 13.24
C VAL A 104 -0.63 2.66 12.22
N ARG A 105 -1.83 3.17 11.97
CA ARG A 105 -2.59 2.84 10.77
C ARG A 105 -2.01 3.63 9.62
N VAL A 106 -1.56 2.92 8.61
CA VAL A 106 -1.17 3.47 7.33
C VAL A 106 -2.36 3.37 6.39
N THR A 107 -2.78 4.50 5.84
CA THR A 107 -3.81 4.59 4.81
C THR A 107 -3.17 5.07 3.52
N ILE A 108 -3.09 4.20 2.51
CA ILE A 108 -2.63 4.55 1.17
C ILE A 108 -3.84 4.97 0.35
N ILE A 109 -3.96 6.26 0.07
CA ILE A 109 -5.00 6.79 -0.82
C ILE A 109 -4.53 6.61 -2.26
N LEU A 110 -5.26 5.81 -3.03
CA LEU A 110 -4.94 5.53 -4.43
C LEU A 110 -5.34 6.72 -5.31
N LYS A 111 -4.47 7.09 -6.27
CA LYS A 111 -4.68 8.23 -7.18
C LYS A 111 -4.73 7.82 -8.65
N GLU A 112 -3.92 6.85 -9.03
CA GLU A 112 -3.84 6.31 -10.40
C GLU A 112 -3.68 4.80 -10.35
N MET A 113 -4.29 4.09 -11.29
CA MET A 113 -4.17 2.63 -11.41
C MET A 113 -3.92 2.23 -12.86
N PHE A 114 -3.04 1.24 -13.03
CA PHE A 114 -2.55 0.73 -14.30
C PHE A 114 -2.63 -0.80 -14.28
N PRO A 115 -3.36 -1.43 -15.21
CA PRO A 115 -3.33 -2.88 -15.34
C PRO A 115 -1.93 -3.33 -15.77
N TYR A 116 -1.57 -4.55 -15.38
CA TYR A 116 -0.44 -5.26 -15.99
C TYR A 116 -0.84 -5.92 -17.31
#